data_AF-A0A524L4R9-F1
#
_entry.id   AF-A0A524L4R9-F1
#
_cell.length_a   1.000
_cell.length_b   1.000
_cell.length_c   1.000
_cell.angle_alpha   90.00
_cell.angle_beta   90.00
_cell.angle_gamma   90.00
#
_symmetry.space_group_name_H-M   'P 1'
#
loop_
_entity.id
_entity.type
_entity.pdbx_description
1 polymer ?
#
loop_
_entity_poly.entity_id
_entity_poly.type
_entity_poly.pdbx_seq_one_letter_code
_entity_poly.pdbx_strand_id
1 'polypeptide(L)' 'LMVDKSFHSLPVVEDGKLVGIVGKEDILKTLL' A
#
# COMPACT_ATOMS: atom_id res chain seq x y z
N LEU A 1 -5.19 -4.81 8.26
CA LEU A 1 -3.85 -4.15 8.33
C LEU A 1 -3.93 -2.63 8.19
N MET A 2 -4.32 -2.07 7.03
CA MET A 2 -4.41 -0.61 6.85
C MET A 2 -5.52 0.01 7.71
N VAL A 3 -6.70 -0.63 7.75
CA VAL A 3 -7.84 -0.19 8.56
C VAL A 3 -7.56 -0.37 10.05
N ASP A 4 -7.14 -1.58 10.46
CA ASP A 4 -6.91 -1.91 11.87
C ASP A 4 -5.78 -1.11 12.54
N LYS A 5 -4.81 -0.64 11.75
CA LYS A 5 -3.64 0.12 12.24
C LYS A 5 -3.67 1.59 11.83
N SER A 6 -4.74 2.04 11.15
CA SER A 6 -4.86 3.38 10.55
C SER A 6 -3.68 3.80 9.66
N PHE A 7 -3.06 2.83 8.96
CA PHE A 7 -2.04 3.14 7.97
C PHE A 7 -2.68 3.65 6.68
N HIS A 8 -2.24 4.82 6.23
CA HIS A 8 -2.74 5.44 5.01
C HIS A 8 -2.13 4.83 3.74
N SER A 9 -0.94 4.27 3.89
CA SER A 9 -0.18 3.63 2.82
C SER A 9 0.73 2.54 3.38
N LEU A 10 1.13 1.61 2.52
CA LEU A 10 2.05 0.52 2.82
C LEU A 10 3.21 0.53 1.82
N PRO A 11 4.46 0.41 2.27
CA PRO A 11 5.60 0.25 1.37
C PRO A 11 5.58 -1.13 0.71
N VAL A 12 5.95 -1.18 -0.57
CA VAL A 12 6.16 -2.42 -1.33
C VAL A 12 7.66 -2.64 -1.44
N VAL A 13 8.12 -3.80 -1.00
CA VAL A 13 9.54 -4.13 -0.92
C VAL A 13 9.81 -5.41 -1.70
N GLU A 14 10.83 -5.40 -2.55
CA GLU A 14 11.32 -6.56 -3.30
C GLU A 14 12.81 -6.74 -3.01
N ASP A 15 13.22 -7.95 -2.61
CA ASP A 15 14.60 -8.27 -2.21
C ASP A 15 15.21 -7.28 -1.21
N GLY A 16 14.40 -6.83 -0.25
CA GLY A 16 14.81 -5.88 0.78
C GLY A 16 14.95 -4.42 0.29
N LYS A 17 14.65 -4.14 -0.98
CA LYS A 17 14.64 -2.78 -1.54
C LYS A 17 13.22 -2.26 -1.66
N LEU A 18 13.02 -1.01 -1.26
CA LEU A 18 11.75 -0.31 -1.47
C LEU A 18 11.54 -0.08 -2.97
N VAL A 19 10.52 -0.72 -3.53
CA VAL A 19 10.18 -0.62 -4.96
C VAL A 19 8.92 0.19 -5.22
N GLY A 20 8.12 0.50 -4.19
CA GLY A 20 6.93 1.32 -4.35
C GLY A 20 6.17 1.58 -3.07
N ILE A 21 5.02 2.25 -3.22
CA ILE A 21 4.08 2.52 -2.13
C ILE A 21 2.67 2.28 -2.63
N VAL A 22 1.84 1.62 -1.82
CA VAL A 22 0.41 1.39 -2.10
C VAL A 22 -0.42 2.12 -1.05
N GLY A 23 -1.23 3.06 -1.51
CA GLY A 23 -2.23 3.75 -0.71
C GLY A 23 -3.62 3.13 -0.86
N LYS A 24 -4.54 3.59 -0.01
CA LYS A 24 -5.98 3.28 -0.14
C LYS A 24 -6.56 3.68 -1.50
N GLU A 25 -6.05 4.76 -2.10
CA GLU A 25 -6.49 5.24 -3.42
C GLU A 25 -6.07 4.32 -4.56
N ASP A 26 -4.89 3.70 -4.48
CA ASP A 26 -4.42 2.73 -5.48
C ASP A 26 -5.26 1.46 -5.44
N ILE A 27 -5.69 1.05 -4.25
CA ILE A 27 -6.64 -0.07 -4.08
C ILE A 27 -7.98 0.27 -4.72
N LEU A 28 -8.51 1.48 -4.46
CA LEU A 28 -9.78 1.92 -5.05
C LEU A 28 -9.71 1.99 -6.57
N LYS A 29 -8.61 2.52 -7.13
CA LYS A 29 -8.38 2.58 -8.58
C LYS A 29 -8.25 1.20 -9.23
N THR A 30 -7.78 0.19 -8.50
CA THR A 30 -7.62 -1.17 -9.03
C THR A 30 -8.93 -1.96 -9.00
N LEU A 31 -9.86 -1.60 -8.12
CA LEU A 31 -11.15 -2.28 -7.96
C LEU A 31 -12.28 -1.71 -8.85
N LEU A 32 -12.03 -0.56 -9.48
CA LEU A 32 -12.93 0.12 -10.43
C LEU A 32 -12.50 -0.18 -11.86
#